data_AF-A0A834V322-F1
#
_entry.id   AF-A0A834V322-F1
#
_cell.length_a   1.000
_cell.length_b   1.000
_cell.length_c   1.000
_cell.angle_alpha   90.00
_cell.angle_beta   90.00
_cell.angle_gamma   90.00
#
_symmetry.space_group_name_H-M   'P 1'
#
loop_
_entity.id
_entity.type
_entity.pdbx_description
1 polymer ?
#
loop_
_entity_poly.entity_id
_entity_poly.type
_entity_poly.pdbx_seq_one_letter_code
_entity_poly.pdbx_strand_id
1 'polypeptide(L)'
;MFFPQKVINQMSPTSLKITLRHLIKGSSQTLKDVLTEEYRMSQACMRGHDFHEGVRAVLVDKDQSPKWKPAKLKEVTDEDLDNYFKSLGSNDLKF
;
A
#
# COMPACT_ATOMS: atom_id res chain seq x y z
N MET A 1 2.47 0.66 20.65
CA MET A 1 3.48 0.04 19.77
C MET A 1 4.43 1.15 19.31
N PHE A 2 5.68 1.16 19.78
CA PHE A 2 6.64 2.23 19.46
C PHE A 2 7.50 1.77 18.27
N PHE A 3 7.15 2.19 17.06
CA PHE A 3 8.04 2.02 15.92
C PHE A 3 9.08 3.15 15.95
N PRO A 4 10.38 2.87 15.79
CA PRO A 4 11.37 3.93 15.73
C PRO A 4 11.07 4.83 14.52
N GLN A 5 10.98 6.15 14.72
CA GLN A 5 10.72 7.12 13.63
C GLN A 5 11.66 6.90 12.43
N LYS A 6 12.89 6.48 12.70
CA LYS A 6 13.90 6.15 11.69
C LYS A 6 13.47 5.06 10.72
N VAL A 7 12.75 4.03 11.20
CA VAL A 7 12.27 2.91 10.37
C VAL A 7 11.12 3.36 9.48
N ILE A 8 10.13 4.06 10.04
CA ILE A 8 8.97 4.55 9.27
C ILE A 8 9.43 5.44 8.11
N ASN A 9 10.41 6.32 8.33
CA ASN A 9 10.91 7.23 7.31
C ASN A 9 11.61 6.54 6.12
N GLN A 10 11.94 5.25 6.23
CA GLN A 10 12.57 4.46 5.15
C GLN A 10 11.56 3.67 4.31
N MET A 11 10.31 3.56 4.76
CA MET A 11 9.27 2.80 4.07
C MET A 11 8.66 3.60 2.90
N SER A 12 8.02 2.91 1.95
CA SER A 12 7.24 3.57 0.89
C SER A 12 6.16 4.48 1.51
N PRO A 13 6.13 5.78 1.17
CA PRO A 13 5.10 6.70 1.63
C PRO A 13 3.69 6.26 1.26
N THR A 14 3.52 5.70 0.06
CA THR A 14 2.24 5.16 -0.41
C THR A 14 1.82 3.96 0.43
N SER A 15 2.71 2.98 0.63
CA SER A 15 2.42 1.79 1.44
C SER A 15 2.04 2.14 2.87
N LEU A 16 2.73 3.11 3.49
CA LEU A 16 2.38 3.58 4.83
C LEU A 16 0.95 4.12 4.92
N LYS A 17 0.56 5.00 3.97
CA LYS A 17 -0.77 5.62 3.99
C LYS A 17 -1.89 4.62 3.67
N ILE A 18 -1.72 3.77 2.65
CA ILE A 18 -2.75 2.77 2.31
C ILE A 18 -2.93 1.76 3.45
N THR A 19 -1.84 1.36 4.12
CA THR A 19 -1.88 0.42 5.25
C THR A 19 -2.61 1.04 6.44
N LEU A 20 -2.30 2.28 6.80
CA LEU A 20 -2.99 2.97 7.90
C LEU A 20 -4.49 3.11 7.63
N ARG A 21 -4.86 3.57 6.43
CA ARG A 21 -6.26 3.71 6.04
C ARG A 21 -7.00 2.38 6.07
N HIS A 22 -6.37 1.32 5.55
CA HIS A 22 -6.95 -0.02 5.56
C HIS A 22 -7.14 -0.57 6.99
N LEU A 23 -6.15 -0.43 7.88
CA LEU A 23 -6.27 -0.88 9.27
C LEU A 23 -7.40 -0.16 10.02
N ILE A 24 -7.55 1.16 9.81
CA ILE A 24 -8.64 1.93 10.43
C ILE A 24 -9.99 1.45 9.90
N LYS A 25 -10.15 1.31 8.57
CA LYS A 25 -11.40 0.91 7.94
C LYS A 25 -11.78 -0.54 8.27
N GLY A 26 -10.82 -1.45 8.16
CA GLY A 26 -10.97 -2.88 8.38
C GLY A 26 -11.33 -3.25 9.82
N SER A 27 -11.03 -2.38 10.80
CA SER A 27 -11.37 -2.61 12.21
C SER A 27 -12.86 -2.81 12.50
N SER A 28 -13.74 -2.40 11.58
CA SER A 28 -15.19 -2.53 11.68
C SER A 28 -15.82 -3.42 10.58
N GLN A 29 -14.99 -4.13 9.81
CA GLN A 29 -15.43 -4.95 8.66
C GLN A 29 -15.37 -6.45 8.95
N THR A 30 -16.11 -7.25 8.18
CA THR A 30 -15.95 -8.71 8.22
C THR A 30 -14.66 -9.14 7.51
N LEU A 31 -14.18 -10.35 7.78
CA LEU A 31 -13.01 -10.90 7.07
C LEU A 31 -13.20 -10.91 5.54
N LYS A 32 -14.42 -11.22 5.06
CA LYS A 32 -14.73 -11.23 3.62
C LYS A 32 -14.61 -9.84 3.00
N ASP A 33 -15.10 -8.82 3.70
CA ASP A 33 -15.02 -7.43 3.24
C ASP A 33 -13.56 -6.94 3.20
N VAL A 34 -12.79 -7.25 4.27
CA VAL A 34 -11.35 -6.93 4.35
C VAL A 34 -10.60 -7.57 3.20
N LEU A 35 -10.76 -8.87 2.96
CA LEU A 35 -10.08 -9.58 1.87
C LEU A 35 -10.49 -9.05 0.49
N THR A 36 -11.74 -8.63 0.31
CA THR A 36 -12.19 -7.99 -0.94
C THR A 36 -11.47 -6.67 -1.18
N GLU A 37 -11.26 -5.89 -0.13
CA GLU A 37 -10.51 -4.63 -0.19
C GLU A 37 -9.01 -4.84 -0.39
N GLU A 38 -8.39 -5.77 0.35
CA GLU A 38 -6.99 -6.15 0.16
C GLU A 38 -6.72 -6.62 -1.27
N TYR A 39 -7.67 -7.33 -1.89
CA TYR A 39 -7.58 -7.72 -3.29
C TYR A 39 -7.52 -6.50 -4.21
N ARG A 40 -8.40 -5.51 -4.04
CA ARG A 40 -8.36 -4.24 -4.82
C ARG A 40 -7.03 -3.52 -4.66
N MET A 41 -6.55 -3.41 -3.41
CA MET A 41 -5.28 -2.78 -3.08
C MET A 41 -4.12 -3.51 -3.75
N SER A 42 -4.10 -4.85 -3.74
CA SER A 42 -3.05 -5.64 -4.38
C SER A 42 -2.96 -5.35 -5.88
N GLN A 43 -4.11 -5.27 -6.57
CA GLN A 43 -4.15 -4.98 -8.01
C GLN A 43 -3.69 -3.55 -8.30
N ALA A 44 -4.02 -2.59 -7.44
CA ALA A 44 -3.52 -1.22 -7.56
C ALA A 44 -2.00 -1.13 -7.31
N CYS A 45 -1.46 -1.85 -6.33
CA CYS A 45 -0.03 -1.94 -6.09
C CYS A 45 0.74 -2.52 -7.29
N MET A 46 0.19 -3.52 -7.97
CA MET A 46 0.81 -4.10 -9.18
C MET A 46 0.94 -3.10 -10.33
N ARG A 47 0.00 -2.15 -10.44
CA ARG A 47 0.05 -1.06 -11.42
C ARG A 47 0.98 0.08 -11.01
N GLY A 48 1.30 0.18 -9.72
CA GLY A 48 2.13 1.23 -9.15
C GLY A 48 3.63 0.98 -9.34
N HIS A 49 4.43 1.92 -8.84
CA HIS A 49 5.88 1.89 -8.91
C HIS A 49 6.52 1.10 -7.74
N ASP A 50 6.11 1.42 -6.51
CA ASP A 50 6.87 1.06 -5.30
C ASP A 50 6.90 -0.44 -4.99
N PHE A 51 5.94 -1.23 -5.48
CA PHE A 51 6.02 -2.68 -5.32
C PHE A 51 7.24 -3.25 -6.05
N HIS A 52 7.41 -2.91 -7.33
CA HIS A 52 8.53 -3.37 -8.14
C HIS A 52 9.86 -2.85 -7.61
N GLU A 53 9.92 -1.57 -7.23
CA GLU A 53 11.12 -0.98 -6.64
C GLU A 53 11.49 -1.59 -5.29
N GLY A 54 10.50 -1.92 -4.46
CA GLY A 54 10.73 -2.60 -3.19
C GLY A 54 11.28 -4.01 -3.40
N VAL A 55 10.72 -4.76 -4.36
CA VAL A 55 11.26 -6.06 -4.77
C VAL A 55 12.69 -5.94 -5.26
N ARG A 56 12.98 -4.94 -6.12
CA ARG A 56 14.33 -4.67 -6.60
C ARG A 56 15.31 -4.44 -5.44
N ALA A 57 15.00 -3.47 -4.58
CA ALA A 57 15.90 -3.04 -3.50
C ALA A 57 16.13 -4.12 -2.42
N VAL A 58 15.12 -4.94 -2.12
CA VAL A 58 15.18 -5.91 -1.01
C VAL A 58 15.56 -7.31 -1.47
N LEU A 59 15.06 -7.76 -2.64
CA LEU A 59 15.15 -9.17 -3.06
C LEU A 59 16.07 -9.39 -4.26
N VAL A 60 16.14 -8.44 -5.21
CA VAL A 60 16.94 -8.59 -6.44
C VAL A 60 18.36 -8.06 -6.24
N ASP A 61 18.50 -6.74 -6.12
CA ASP A 61 19.79 -6.07 -5.97
C ASP A 61 20.28 -6.09 -4.51
N LYS A 62 19.33 -6.19 -3.57
CA LYS A 62 19.59 -6.27 -2.12
C LYS A 62 20.40 -5.08 -1.58
N ASP A 63 20.25 -3.92 -2.20
CA ASP A 63 20.96 -2.69 -1.82
C ASP A 63 20.35 -1.97 -0.61
N GLN A 64 19.13 -2.37 -0.20
CA GLN A 64 18.35 -1.69 0.86
C GLN A 64 18.18 -0.18 0.63
N SER A 65 18.22 0.25 -0.64
CA SER A 65 18.17 1.64 -1.08
C SER A 65 17.03 1.87 -2.09
N PRO A 66 15.77 1.66 -1.67
CA PRO A 66 14.63 1.86 -2.54
C PRO A 66 14.40 3.34 -2.88
N LYS A 67 14.07 3.62 -4.13
CA LYS A 67 13.76 4.95 -4.66
C LYS A 67 12.25 5.14 -4.78
N TRP A 68 11.58 5.34 -3.66
CA TRP A 68 10.12 5.46 -3.62
C TRP A 68 9.58 6.61 -4.48
N LYS A 69 8.41 6.38 -5.09
CA LYS A 69 7.69 7.36 -5.90
C LYS A 69 6.19 7.32 -5.56
N PRO A 70 5.66 8.37 -4.91
CA PRO A 70 6.35 9.59 -4.44
C PRO A 70 7.33 9.33 -3.29
N ALA A 71 8.30 10.23 -3.11
CA ALA A 71 9.36 10.08 -2.11
C ALA A 71 8.98 10.63 -0.73
N LYS A 72 7.96 11.50 -0.65
CA LYS A 72 7.53 12.13 0.61
C LYS A 72 6.06 11.85 0.90
N LEU A 73 5.72 11.67 2.18
CA LEU A 73 4.33 11.46 2.64
C LEU A 73 3.37 12.57 2.17
N LYS A 74 3.82 13.82 2.11
CA LYS A 74 2.99 14.95 1.67
C LYS A 74 2.61 14.93 0.19
N GLU A 75 3.30 14.13 -0.61
CA GLU A 75 3.09 14.02 -2.06
C GLU A 75 2.08 12.91 -2.41
N VAL A 76 1.76 12.03 -1.46
CA VAL A 76 0.67 11.06 -1.62
C VAL A 76 -0.64 11.77 -1.33
N THR A 77 -1.45 12.04 -2.35
CA THR A 77 -2.72 12.75 -2.19
C THR A 77 -3.83 11.80 -1.73
N ASP A 78 -4.94 12.34 -1.22
CA ASP A 78 -6.10 11.50 -0.90
C ASP A 78 -6.73 10.88 -2.16
N GLU A 79 -6.67 11.57 -3.30
CA GLU A 79 -7.11 11.04 -4.59
C GLU A 79 -6.26 9.85 -5.05
N ASP A 80 -4.93 9.93 -4.87
CA ASP A 80 -4.04 8.78 -5.12
C ASP A 80 -4.44 7.59 -4.24
N LEU A 81 -4.73 7.83 -2.97
CA LEU A 81 -5.13 6.78 -2.04
C LEU A 81 -6.47 6.17 -2.43
N ASP A 82 -7.46 6.97 -2.80
CA ASP A 82 -8.79 6.48 -3.20
C ASP A 82 -8.70 5.48 -4.35
N ASN A 83 -7.75 5.67 -5.28
CA ASN A 83 -7.52 4.74 -6.38
C ASN A 83 -7.14 3.31 -5.94
N TYR A 84 -6.55 3.12 -4.74
CA TYR A 84 -6.22 1.80 -4.20
C TYR A 84 -7.43 1.05 -3.65
N PHE A 85 -8.52 1.75 -3.35
CA PHE A 85 -9.73 1.19 -2.73
C PHE A 85 -10.93 1.08 -3.69
N LYS A 86 -10.78 1.60 -4.92
CA LYS A 86 -11.82 1.54 -5.96
C LYS A 86 -12.19 0.09 -6.27
N SER A 87 -13.50 -0.16 -6.38
CA SER A 87 -14.02 -1.46 -6.81
C SER A 87 -13.50 -1.82 -8.19
N LEU A 88 -13.16 -3.10 -8.37
CA LEU A 88 -12.82 -3.68 -9.67
C LEU A 88 -14.07 -4.13 -10.44
N GLY A 89 -15.27 -3.74 -9.99
CA GLY A 89 -16.54 -4.10 -10.59
C GLY A 89 -16.77 -5.61 -10.56
N SER A 90 -17.01 -6.21 -11.73
CA SER A 90 -17.22 -7.66 -11.86
C SER A 90 -16.01 -8.49 -11.41
N ASN A 91 -14.82 -7.89 -11.39
CA ASN A 91 -13.55 -8.52 -11.07
C ASN A 91 -13.17 -8.42 -9.59
N ASP A 92 -14.04 -7.85 -8.73
CA ASP A 92 -13.81 -7.92 -7.28
C ASP A 92 -13.78 -9.37 -6.80
N LEU A 93 -13.02 -9.63 -5.74
CA LEU A 93 -13.01 -10.91 -5.05
C LEU A 93 -14.43 -11.23 -4.54
N LYS A 94 -14.87 -12.47 -4.76
CA LYS A 94 -16.17 -13.00 -4.33
C LYS A 94 -15.95 -14.29 -3.56
N PHE A 95 -16.86 -14.57 -2.63
CA PHE A 95 -16.82 -15.74 -1.74
C PHE A 95 -18.06 -16.61 -1.94
#